data_AF-A0A1B0ZP50-F1
#
_entry.id   AF-A0A1B0ZP50-F1
#
_cell.length_a   1.000
_cell.length_b   1.000
_cell.length_c   1.000
_cell.angle_alpha   90.00
_cell.angle_beta   90.00
_cell.angle_gamma   90.00
#
_symmetry.space_group_name_H-M   'P 1'
#
loop_
_entity.id
_entity.type
_entity.pdbx_description
1 polymer ?
#
loop_
_entity_poly.entity_id
_entity_poly.type
_entity_poly.pdbx_seq_one_letter_code
_entity_poly.pdbx_strand_id
1 'polypeptide(L)'
;MNIANKTYPEIADRLVAIRKAFAPDANQKEWATKHGFNATQVNNWEKGLRRIPVENAEKLCETYGVTLDFIYRGRRDGLSETASKVL
;
A
#
# COMPACT_ATOMS: atom_id res chain seq x y z
N MET A 1 13.08 15.85 -14.30
CA MET A 1 12.60 14.53 -13.85
C MET A 1 11.28 14.25 -14.55
N ASN A 2 11.20 13.17 -15.33
CA ASN A 2 10.02 12.89 -16.14
C ASN A 2 8.91 12.32 -15.24
N ILE A 3 7.96 13.17 -14.83
CA ILE A 3 6.76 12.82 -14.04
C ILE A 3 5.69 12.15 -14.94
N ALA A 4 6.04 11.75 -16.16
CA ALA A 4 5.13 11.12 -17.09
C ALA A 4 4.80 9.67 -16.64
N ASN A 5 3.54 9.46 -16.24
CA ASN A 5 2.84 8.17 -16.12
C ASN A 5 3.00 7.32 -14.84
N LYS A 6 3.05 7.93 -13.64
CA LYS A 6 2.59 7.20 -12.45
C LYS A 6 1.07 7.32 -12.34
N THR A 7 0.34 6.23 -12.57
CA THR A 7 -1.12 6.19 -12.44
C THR A 7 -1.58 6.25 -10.97
N TYR A 8 -0.76 5.75 -10.04
CA TYR A 8 -1.09 5.63 -8.61
C TYR A 8 0.06 6.08 -7.70
N PRO A 9 0.54 7.34 -7.80
CA PRO A 9 1.71 7.81 -7.06
C PRO A 9 1.51 7.74 -5.54
N GLU A 10 0.36 8.19 -5.03
CA GLU A 10 0.10 8.23 -3.59
C GLU A 10 0.02 6.84 -2.94
N ILE A 11 -0.56 5.86 -3.65
CA ILE A 11 -0.61 4.47 -3.18
C ILE A 11 0.80 3.88 -3.15
N ALA A 12 1.60 4.19 -4.17
CA ALA A 12 2.98 3.75 -4.24
C ALA A 12 3.82 4.27 -3.06
N ASP A 13 3.71 5.56 -2.74
CA ASP A 13 4.42 6.17 -1.62
C ASP A 13 4.04 5.52 -0.29
N ARG A 14 2.75 5.20 -0.09
CA ARG A 14 2.28 4.51 1.13
C ARG A 14 2.79 3.08 1.22
N LEU A 15 2.82 2.33 0.11
CA LEU A 15 3.39 0.97 0.10
C LEU A 15 4.89 0.98 0.40
N VAL A 16 5.63 1.93 -0.17
CA VAL A 16 7.06 2.13 0.17
C VAL A 16 7.22 2.47 1.65
N ALA A 17 6.36 3.33 2.20
CA ALA A 17 6.38 3.68 3.62
C ALA A 17 6.13 2.46 4.51
N ILE A 18 5.14 1.61 4.17
CA ILE A 18 4.85 0.36 4.88
C ILE A 18 6.09 -0.56 4.86
N ARG A 19 6.66 -0.83 3.69
CA ARG A 19 7.84 -1.71 3.60
C ARG A 19 9.01 -1.17 4.42
N LYS A 20 9.32 0.11 4.31
CA LYS A 20 10.42 0.72 5.07
C LYS A 20 10.18 0.71 6.58
N ALA A 21 8.94 0.86 7.03
CA ALA A 21 8.61 0.86 8.45
C ALA A 21 8.67 -0.53 9.08
N PHE A 22 8.17 -1.55 8.39
CA PHE A 22 8.01 -2.90 8.96
C PHE A 22 9.00 -3.94 8.43
N ALA A 23 9.81 -3.58 7.43
CA ALA A 23 10.87 -4.40 6.87
C ALA A 23 12.03 -3.50 6.36
N PRO A 24 12.65 -2.69 7.24
CA PRO A 24 13.64 -1.68 6.87
C PRO A 24 14.83 -2.25 6.10
N ASP A 25 15.23 -3.48 6.41
CA ASP A 25 16.36 -4.17 5.79
C ASP A 25 15.99 -4.97 4.53
N ALA A 26 14.70 -5.08 4.21
CA ALA A 26 14.23 -5.86 3.08
C ALA A 26 14.13 -5.02 1.81
N ASN A 27 14.75 -5.51 0.72
CA ASN A 27 14.47 -4.98 -0.60
C ASN A 27 13.08 -5.45 -1.12
N GLN A 28 12.64 -4.92 -2.27
CA GLN A 28 11.34 -5.23 -2.85
C GLN A 28 11.11 -6.73 -3.09
N LYS A 29 12.14 -7.45 -3.53
CA LYS A 29 12.05 -8.88 -3.84
C LYS A 29 11.88 -9.69 -2.56
N GLU A 30 12.68 -9.39 -1.54
CA GLU A 30 12.61 -10.07 -0.24
C GLU A 30 11.27 -9.82 0.44
N TRP A 31 10.81 -8.57 0.42
CA TRP A 31 9.51 -8.21 0.97
C TRP A 31 8.35 -8.88 0.22
N ALA A 32 8.44 -8.97 -1.12
CA ALA A 32 7.47 -9.70 -1.93
C ALA A 32 7.43 -11.19 -1.54
N THR A 33 8.59 -11.85 -1.46
CA THR A 33 8.68 -13.27 -1.07
C THR A 33 8.09 -13.51 0.31
N LYS A 34 8.38 -12.64 1.29
CA LYS A 34 7.83 -12.75 2.66
C LYS A 34 6.30 -12.79 2.71
N HIS A 35 5.63 -12.13 1.76
CA HIS A 35 4.17 -11.98 1.73
C HIS A 35 3.51 -12.84 0.63
N GLY A 36 4.29 -13.68 -0.07
CA GLY A 36 3.79 -14.49 -1.18
C GLY A 36 3.39 -13.66 -2.41
N PHE A 37 3.99 -12.50 -2.61
CA PHE A 37 3.78 -11.65 -3.80
C PHE A 37 4.83 -11.90 -4.87
N ASN A 38 4.52 -11.53 -6.10
CA ASN A 38 5.51 -11.46 -7.17
C ASN A 38 6.35 -10.17 -7.08
N ALA A 39 7.68 -10.27 -7.22
CA ALA A 39 8.58 -9.12 -7.15
C ALA A 39 8.28 -8.04 -8.21
N THR A 40 7.89 -8.43 -9.42
CA THR A 40 7.48 -7.49 -10.49
C THR A 40 6.21 -6.76 -10.12
N GLN A 41 5.25 -7.43 -9.47
CA GLN A 41 4.03 -6.79 -8.96
C GLN A 41 4.37 -5.72 -7.92
N VAL A 42 5.19 -6.07 -6.92
CA VAL A 42 5.64 -5.12 -5.89
C VAL A 42 6.38 -3.93 -6.52
N ASN A 43 7.30 -4.16 -7.46
CA ASN A 43 7.96 -3.07 -8.18
C ASN A 43 6.95 -2.18 -8.95
N ASN A 44 5.95 -2.76 -9.60
CA ASN A 44 4.92 -1.98 -10.31
C ASN A 44 4.04 -1.18 -9.34
N TRP A 45 3.74 -1.72 -8.16
CA TRP A 45 2.99 -1.04 -7.12
C TRP A 45 3.78 0.12 -6.49
N GLU A 46 5.03 -0.12 -6.08
CA GLU A 46 5.90 0.91 -5.49
C GLU A 46 6.37 1.96 -6.51
N LYS A 47 6.26 1.68 -7.81
CA LYS A 47 6.42 2.70 -8.87
C LYS A 47 5.13 3.44 -9.20
N GLY A 48 3.97 2.99 -8.71
CA GLY A 48 2.67 3.57 -9.02
C GLY A 48 2.19 3.29 -10.44
N LEU A 49 2.74 2.28 -11.12
CA LEU A 49 2.31 1.85 -12.45
C LEU A 49 1.03 1.01 -12.39
N ARG A 50 0.85 0.29 -11.28
CA ARG A 50 -0.33 -0.52 -11.00
C ARG A 50 -0.78 -0.28 -9.57
N ARG A 51 -2.08 -0.34 -9.36
CA ARG A 51 -2.65 -0.37 -8.01
C ARG A 51 -2.42 -1.77 -7.42
N ILE A 52 -2.10 -1.85 -6.14
CA ILE A 52 -2.18 -3.12 -5.42
C ILE A 52 -3.65 -3.63 -5.46
N PRO A 53 -3.89 -4.93 -5.73
CA PRO A 53 -5.22 -5.53 -5.59
C PRO A 53 -5.70 -5.53 -4.14
N VAL A 54 -7.02 -5.52 -3.91
CA VAL A 54 -7.60 -5.49 -2.56
C VAL A 54 -7.18 -6.72 -1.76
N GLU A 55 -7.26 -7.92 -2.34
CA GLU A 55 -6.84 -9.19 -1.71
C GLU A 55 -5.38 -9.15 -1.18
N ASN A 56 -4.48 -8.44 -1.88
CA ASN A 56 -3.08 -8.33 -1.46
C ASN A 56 -2.89 -7.22 -0.43
N ALA A 57 -3.68 -6.15 -0.51
CA ALA A 57 -3.71 -5.11 0.50
C ALA A 57 -4.26 -5.66 1.83
N GLU A 58 -5.25 -6.55 1.81
CA GLU A 58 -5.80 -7.21 3.00
C GLU A 58 -4.73 -8.03 3.73
N LYS A 59 -3.89 -8.77 3.01
CA LYS A 59 -2.73 -9.46 3.62
C LYS A 59 -1.80 -8.51 4.36
N LEU A 60 -1.58 -7.29 3.84
CA LEU A 60 -0.80 -6.27 4.53
C LEU A 60 -1.53 -5.74 5.76
N CYS A 61 -2.85 -5.57 5.68
CA CYS A 61 -3.68 -5.19 6.84
C CYS A 61 -3.56 -6.23 7.96
N GLU A 62 -3.71 -7.51 7.64
CA GLU A 62 -3.58 -8.61 8.60
C GLU A 62 -2.16 -8.70 9.20
N THR A 63 -1.14 -8.47 8.38
CA THR A 63 0.27 -8.60 8.81
C THR A 63 0.74 -7.42 9.66
N TYR A 64 0.28 -6.19 9.34
CA TYR A 64 0.86 -4.96 9.89
C TYR A 64 -0.14 -4.08 10.66
N GLY A 65 -1.42 -4.43 10.70
CA GLY A 65 -2.47 -3.63 11.34
C GLY A 65 -2.79 -2.33 10.61
N VAL A 66 -2.31 -2.15 9.36
CA VAL A 66 -2.72 -1.04 8.51
C VAL A 66 -4.14 -1.26 7.99
N THR A 67 -4.79 -0.22 7.47
CA THR A 67 -6.14 -0.33 6.91
C THR A 67 -6.13 -0.14 5.39
N LEU A 68 -7.13 -0.69 4.71
CA LEU A 68 -7.36 -0.42 3.28
C LEU A 68 -7.55 1.07 3.04
N ASP A 69 -8.21 1.78 3.97
CA ASP A 69 -8.39 3.23 3.84
C ASP A 69 -7.05 3.97 3.90
N PHE A 70 -6.14 3.58 4.80
CA PHE A 70 -4.78 4.11 4.78
C PHE A 70 -4.08 3.83 3.45
N ILE A 71 -4.11 2.58 2.96
CA ILE A 71 -3.42 2.19 1.71
C ILE A 71 -3.95 2.96 0.49
N TYR A 72 -5.28 3.09 0.36
CA TYR A 72 -5.92 3.65 -0.85
C TYR A 72 -6.22 5.15 -0.77
N ARG A 73 -6.51 5.67 0.42
CA ARG A 73 -6.99 7.05 0.64
C ARG A 73 -6.11 7.84 1.59
N GLY A 74 -5.30 7.16 2.40
CA GLY A 74 -4.40 7.80 3.32
C GLY A 74 -5.00 8.25 4.64
N ARG A 75 -6.26 7.94 4.92
CA ARG A 75 -6.82 8.30 6.21
C ARG A 75 -6.25 7.36 7.27
N ARG A 76 -5.87 7.95 8.39
CA ARG A 76 -5.39 7.23 9.58
C ARG A 76 -6.50 7.05 10.62
N ASP A 77 -7.67 7.63 10.37
CA ASP A 77 -8.80 7.71 11.28
C ASP A 77 -10.08 7.17 10.61
N GLY A 78 -11.04 6.73 11.42
CA GLY A 78 -12.21 5.94 10.99
C GLY A 78 -13.53 6.73 11.00
N LEU A 79 -14.28 6.61 9.90
CA LEU A 79 -15.55 7.29 9.57
C LEU A 79 -15.49 8.83 9.61
N SER A 80 -16.10 9.50 8.62
CA SER A 80 -16.31 10.93 8.73
C SER A 80 -17.36 11.21 9.82
N GLU A 81 -17.29 12.38 10.46
CA GLU A 81 -18.25 12.76 11.50
C GLU A 81 -19.72 12.67 11.01
N THR A 82 -19.94 12.91 9.72
CA THR A 82 -21.25 12.72 9.08
C THR A 82 -21.63 11.24 8.94
N ALA A 83 -20.71 10.39 8.49
CA ALA A 83 -20.99 8.97 8.29
C ALA A 83 -21.22 8.24 9.63
N SER A 84 -20.51 8.64 10.69
CA SER A 84 -20.73 8.11 12.05
C SER A 84 -22.10 8.46 12.66
N LYS A 85 -22.80 9.46 12.10
CA LYS A 85 -24.15 9.86 12.56
C LYS A 85 -25.27 9.15 11.80
N VAL A 86 -24.94 8.46 10.70
CA VAL A 86 -25.91 7.91 9.74
C VAL A 86 -25.81 6.39 9.61
N LEU A 87 -24.63 5.80 9.87
CA LEU A 87 -24.40 4.36 10.01
C LEU A 87 -24.42 3.97 11.49
#